data_AF-A0A182LAZ5-F1
#
_entry.id   AF-A0A182LAZ5-F1
#
_cell.length_a   1.000
_cell.length_b   1.000
_cell.length_c   1.000
_cell.angle_alpha   90.00
_cell.angle_beta   90.00
_cell.angle_gamma   90.00
#
_symmetry.space_group_name_H-M   'P 1'
#
loop_
_entity.id
_entity.type
_entity.pdbx_description
1 polymer ?
#
loop_
_entity_poly.entity_id
_entity_poly.type
_entity_poly.pdbx_seq_one_letter_code
_entity_poly.pdbx_strand_id
1 'polypeptide(L)'
;MAHIQYVDGLIREYILFRGFSNTLKAFDNELKSDKDKSFRVDKVIEQIQLLIHNHDLGGLRELWAHLNNHLFRNLEHHFATAVNKLEQSVLKFYLIVAYTSNKTDKITEFFTKLSPELVSQSEWKEWFFFPFCKNPEEHAAFAVCFTKQWQDTLLISLHNFLSTIYQCMPQPIIAKAESEGCLIKKLQEENSLLRSKLATIQQQQYTQLQSAGPGSGHHSRLSGGSAGADQRLTADGRIRYSTRPSSSMLSLNDLQPFGIPPPTHIVDDFYIIAQESNSLGSAAESQARGLKSLIRNIGSGGSPVLGRREAALERNKKRSGSVGSRGNWIHS
;
A
#
# COMPACT_ATOMS: atom_id res chain seq x y z
N MET A 1 -2.74 -2.04 -9.80
CA MET A 1 -3.79 -1.37 -10.59
C MET A 1 -3.97 -1.91 -12.03
N ALA A 2 -3.23 -2.94 -12.48
CA ALA A 2 -3.55 -3.70 -13.71
C ALA A 2 -4.96 -4.33 -13.70
N HIS A 3 -5.53 -4.47 -12.50
CA HIS A 3 -6.83 -5.04 -12.22
C HIS A 3 -8.02 -4.23 -12.81
N ILE A 4 -7.97 -2.89 -12.80
CA ILE A 4 -9.07 -2.08 -13.36
C ILE A 4 -9.12 -2.22 -14.88
N GLN A 5 -7.96 -2.16 -15.55
CA GLN A 5 -7.87 -2.34 -17.00
C GLN A 5 -8.27 -3.76 -17.43
N TYR A 6 -7.99 -4.76 -16.59
CA TYR A 6 -8.47 -6.13 -16.81
C TYR A 6 -10.00 -6.20 -16.73
N VAL A 7 -10.60 -5.58 -15.72
CA VAL A 7 -12.06 -5.47 -15.57
C VAL A 7 -12.69 -4.73 -16.76
N ASP A 8 -12.07 -3.65 -17.24
CA ASP A 8 -12.51 -2.95 -18.46
C ASP A 8 -12.49 -3.89 -19.68
N GLY A 9 -11.51 -4.80 -19.75
CA GLY A 9 -11.43 -5.86 -20.74
C GLY A 9 -12.59 -6.85 -20.66
N LEU A 10 -12.93 -7.30 -19.44
CA LEU A 10 -14.08 -8.20 -19.20
C LEU A 10 -15.40 -7.54 -19.58
N ILE A 11 -15.60 -6.28 -19.20
CA ILE A 11 -16.81 -5.52 -19.55
C ILE A 11 -16.92 -5.38 -21.08
N ARG A 12 -15.82 -5.05 -21.75
CA ARG A 12 -15.76 -4.93 -23.21
C ARG A 12 -16.15 -6.24 -23.91
N GLU A 13 -15.58 -7.36 -23.47
CA GLU A 13 -15.88 -8.69 -24.01
C GLU A 13 -17.37 -9.03 -23.83
N TYR A 14 -17.91 -8.80 -22.63
CA TYR A 14 -19.32 -9.05 -22.33
C TYR A 14 -20.28 -8.22 -23.20
N ILE A 15 -20.03 -6.91 -23.34
CA ILE A 15 -20.85 -6.01 -24.16
C ILE A 15 -20.82 -6.45 -25.63
N LEU A 16 -19.65 -6.86 -26.12
CA LEU A 16 -19.47 -7.37 -27.48
C LEU A 16 -20.24 -8.67 -27.70
N PHE A 17 -20.12 -9.64 -26.78
CA PHE A 17 -20.84 -10.92 -26.84
C PHE A 17 -22.36 -10.75 -26.94
N ARG A 18 -22.91 -9.75 -26.23
CA ARG A 18 -24.35 -9.44 -26.26
C ARG A 18 -24.81 -8.71 -27.53
N GLY A 19 -23.87 -8.24 -28.36
CA GLY A 19 -24.18 -7.49 -29.58
C GLY A 19 -24.54 -6.02 -29.32
N PHE A 20 -24.16 -5.45 -28.18
CA PHE A 20 -24.50 -4.08 -27.80
C PHE A 20 -23.52 -3.05 -28.42
N SER A 21 -23.47 -2.98 -29.74
CA SER A 21 -22.45 -2.20 -30.46
C SER A 21 -22.47 -0.69 -30.17
N ASN A 22 -23.65 -0.10 -29.92
CA ASN A 22 -23.75 1.32 -29.56
C ASN A 22 -23.20 1.58 -28.15
N THR A 23 -23.51 0.72 -27.19
CA THR A 23 -22.98 0.78 -25.83
C THR A 23 -21.47 0.59 -25.82
N LEU A 24 -20.94 -0.35 -26.61
CA LEU A 24 -19.50 -0.57 -26.72
C LEU A 24 -18.76 0.69 -27.22
N LYS A 25 -19.27 1.34 -28.26
CA LYS A 25 -18.71 2.60 -28.76
C LYS A 25 -18.75 3.70 -27.72
N ALA A 26 -19.86 3.82 -26.99
CA ALA A 26 -19.99 4.80 -25.91
C ALA A 26 -18.95 4.53 -24.79
N PHE A 27 -18.87 3.29 -24.32
CA PHE A 27 -17.92 2.86 -23.30
C PHE A 27 -16.46 3.12 -23.70
N ASP A 28 -16.06 2.77 -24.93
CA ASP A 28 -14.72 3.03 -25.43
C ASP A 28 -14.40 4.53 -25.53
N ASN A 29 -15.39 5.36 -25.85
CA ASN A 29 -15.22 6.82 -25.90
C ASN A 29 -15.09 7.43 -24.50
N GLU A 30 -15.86 6.95 -23.53
CA GLU A 30 -15.73 7.37 -22.12
C GLU A 30 -14.37 6.98 -21.56
N LEU A 31 -13.89 5.75 -21.80
CA LEU A 31 -12.55 5.33 -21.39
C LEU A 31 -11.42 6.18 -21.98
N LYS A 32 -11.55 6.64 -23.23
CA LYS A 32 -10.56 7.54 -23.85
C LYS A 32 -10.54 8.92 -23.21
N SER A 33 -11.68 9.40 -22.73
CA SER A 33 -11.84 10.71 -22.11
C SER A 33 -11.78 10.68 -20.58
N ASP A 34 -11.40 9.54 -20.01
CA ASP A 34 -11.32 9.32 -18.57
C ASP A 34 -10.28 10.26 -17.92
N LYS A 35 -10.79 11.11 -17.02
CA LYS A 35 -10.01 12.06 -16.24
C LYS A 35 -9.30 11.39 -15.06
N ASP A 36 -9.83 10.28 -14.57
CA ASP A 36 -9.27 9.52 -13.45
C ASP A 36 -8.12 8.58 -13.90
N LYS A 37 -7.88 8.48 -15.23
CA LYS A 37 -6.79 7.71 -15.85
C LYS A 37 -6.74 6.26 -15.35
N SER A 38 -7.89 5.60 -15.29
CA SER A 38 -8.07 4.26 -14.73
C SER A 38 -7.55 4.13 -13.28
N PHE A 39 -7.63 5.23 -12.52
CA PHE A 39 -7.10 5.36 -11.17
C PHE A 39 -5.61 5.04 -11.06
N ARG A 40 -4.85 5.30 -12.13
CA ARG A 40 -3.39 5.16 -12.13
C ARG A 40 -2.75 6.45 -11.66
N VAL A 41 -2.22 6.42 -10.44
CA VAL A 41 -1.57 7.59 -9.84
C VAL A 41 -0.47 8.16 -10.73
N ASP A 42 0.42 7.31 -11.26
CA ASP A 42 1.48 7.75 -12.17
C ASP A 42 0.92 8.59 -13.34
N LYS A 43 -0.21 8.17 -13.92
CA LYS A 43 -0.83 8.86 -15.06
C LYS A 43 -1.48 10.18 -14.67
N VAL A 44 -2.02 10.28 -13.46
CA VAL A 44 -2.53 11.55 -12.92
C VAL A 44 -1.36 12.51 -12.66
N ILE A 45 -0.26 12.03 -12.07
CA ILE A 45 0.94 12.84 -11.83
C ILE A 45 1.56 13.31 -13.15
N GLU A 46 1.74 12.41 -14.12
CA GLU A 46 2.21 12.75 -15.47
C GLU A 46 1.31 13.84 -16.12
N GLN A 47 -0.01 13.73 -15.96
CA GLN A 47 -0.96 14.72 -16.49
C GLN A 47 -0.83 16.08 -15.79
N ILE A 48 -0.68 16.10 -14.45
CA ILE A 48 -0.45 17.34 -13.69
C ILE A 48 0.85 18.00 -14.15
N GLN A 49 1.93 17.23 -14.25
CA GLN A 49 3.20 17.72 -14.76
C GLN A 49 3.06 18.26 -16.19
N LEU A 50 2.36 17.55 -17.08
CA LEU A 50 2.13 18.00 -18.45
C LEU A 50 1.40 19.35 -18.49
N LEU A 51 0.34 19.51 -17.71
CA LEU A 51 -0.42 20.76 -17.63
C LEU A 51 0.44 21.92 -17.11
N ILE A 52 1.29 21.66 -16.12
CA ILE A 52 2.25 22.62 -15.57
C ILE A 52 3.27 23.05 -16.63
N HIS A 53 3.95 22.11 -17.29
CA HIS A 53 4.98 22.43 -18.29
C HIS A 53 4.42 23.02 -19.58
N ASN A 54 3.15 22.73 -19.91
CA ASN A 54 2.44 23.37 -21.01
C ASN A 54 1.86 24.75 -20.62
N HIS A 55 1.96 25.14 -19.36
CA HIS A 55 1.41 26.37 -18.82
C HIS A 55 -0.12 26.47 -18.96
N ASP A 56 -0.81 25.33 -18.95
CA ASP A 56 -2.28 25.27 -19.01
C ASP A 56 -2.88 25.34 -17.61
N LEU A 57 -3.07 26.59 -17.14
CA LEU A 57 -3.69 26.84 -15.84
C LEU A 57 -5.15 26.37 -15.79
N GLY A 58 -5.89 26.51 -16.90
CA GLY A 58 -7.30 26.12 -16.96
C GLY A 58 -7.46 24.62 -16.77
N GLY A 59 -6.75 23.83 -17.58
CA GLY A 59 -6.75 22.38 -17.46
C GLY A 59 -6.25 21.89 -16.11
N LEU A 60 -5.24 22.54 -15.53
CA LEU A 60 -4.74 22.19 -14.18
C LEU A 60 -5.82 22.38 -13.11
N ARG A 61 -6.54 23.50 -13.13
CA ARG A 61 -7.64 23.75 -12.18
C ARG A 61 -8.82 22.82 -12.39
N GLU A 62 -9.20 22.56 -13.64
CA GLU A 62 -10.27 21.62 -13.94
C GLU A 62 -9.94 20.21 -13.47
N LEU A 63 -8.71 19.76 -13.65
CA LEU A 63 -8.25 18.47 -13.14
C LEU A 63 -8.29 18.44 -11.61
N TRP A 64 -7.76 19.46 -10.95
CA TRP A 64 -7.79 19.51 -9.48
C TRP A 64 -9.22 19.54 -8.93
N ALA A 65 -10.11 20.33 -9.53
CA ALA A 65 -11.52 20.39 -9.17
C ALA A 65 -12.21 19.03 -9.39
N HIS A 66 -11.87 18.30 -10.45
CA HIS A 66 -12.35 16.93 -10.67
C HIS A 66 -11.90 16.00 -9.54
N LEU A 67 -10.62 16.00 -9.19
CA LEU A 67 -10.10 15.21 -8.06
C LEU A 67 -10.79 15.59 -6.74
N ASN A 68 -11.02 16.87 -6.51
CA ASN A 68 -11.69 17.35 -5.31
C ASN A 68 -13.15 16.85 -5.23
N ASN A 69 -13.89 16.97 -6.32
CA ASN A 69 -15.31 16.59 -6.40
C ASN A 69 -15.53 15.07 -6.44
N HIS A 70 -14.56 14.29 -6.92
CA HIS A 70 -14.74 12.86 -7.10
C HIS A 70 -14.06 12.05 -5.99
N LEU A 71 -12.88 12.48 -5.55
CA LEU A 71 -12.06 11.76 -4.58
C LEU A 71 -12.10 12.45 -3.21
N PHE A 72 -11.73 13.73 -3.16
CA PHE A 72 -11.43 14.38 -1.87
C PHE A 72 -12.66 14.72 -1.05
N ARG A 73 -13.83 14.91 -1.68
CA ARG A 73 -15.08 15.20 -0.98
C ARG A 73 -15.55 14.08 -0.03
N ASN A 74 -15.07 12.86 -0.26
CA ASN A 74 -15.40 11.69 0.57
C ASN A 74 -14.36 11.47 1.67
N LEU A 75 -13.30 12.29 1.73
CA LEU A 75 -12.30 12.22 2.78
C LEU A 75 -12.82 12.85 4.07
N GLU A 76 -12.35 12.32 5.18
CA GLU A 76 -12.60 12.93 6.48
C GLU A 76 -12.02 14.35 6.55
N HIS A 77 -12.70 15.23 7.29
CA HIS A 77 -12.35 16.66 7.38
C HIS A 77 -10.90 16.94 7.80
N HIS A 78 -10.26 16.04 8.54
CA HIS A 78 -8.87 16.21 8.96
C HIS A 78 -7.87 16.17 7.79
N PHE A 79 -8.24 15.58 6.63
CA PHE A 79 -7.43 15.58 5.42
C PHE A 79 -7.57 16.87 4.60
N ALA A 80 -8.59 17.71 4.85
CA ALA A 80 -8.83 18.92 4.08
C ALA A 80 -7.62 19.88 4.08
N THR A 81 -6.93 19.98 5.23
CA THR A 81 -5.69 20.77 5.34
C THR A 81 -4.57 20.21 4.47
N ALA A 82 -4.43 18.88 4.38
CA ALA A 82 -3.41 18.25 3.55
C ALA A 82 -3.70 18.44 2.05
N VAL A 83 -4.96 18.26 1.64
CA VAL A 83 -5.42 18.54 0.27
C VAL A 83 -5.12 19.98 -0.11
N ASN A 84 -5.51 20.94 0.73
CA ASN A 84 -5.25 22.36 0.48
C ASN A 84 -3.74 22.64 0.33
N LYS A 85 -2.90 22.13 1.25
CA LYS A 85 -1.44 22.29 1.14
C LYS A 85 -0.86 21.73 -0.16
N LEU A 86 -1.36 20.57 -0.62
CA LEU A 86 -0.95 19.99 -1.89
C LEU A 86 -1.39 20.86 -3.07
N GLU A 87 -2.63 21.37 -3.06
CA GLU A 87 -3.14 22.30 -4.07
C GLU A 87 -2.25 23.54 -4.17
N GLN A 88 -1.96 24.18 -3.03
CA GLN A 88 -1.11 25.37 -3.01
C GLN A 88 0.30 25.08 -3.52
N SER A 89 0.85 23.92 -3.18
CA SER A 89 2.16 23.53 -3.65
C SER A 89 2.18 23.26 -5.16
N VAL A 90 1.12 22.67 -5.72
CA VAL A 90 0.96 22.48 -7.17
C VAL A 90 0.86 23.83 -7.90
N LEU A 91 0.09 24.79 -7.36
CA LEU A 91 -0.03 26.13 -7.93
C LEU A 91 1.29 26.92 -7.85
N LYS A 92 2.02 26.81 -6.73
CA LYS A 92 3.35 27.38 -6.59
C LYS A 92 4.31 26.75 -7.60
N PHE A 93 4.28 25.43 -7.78
CA PHE A 93 5.10 24.76 -8.77
C PHE A 93 4.81 25.25 -10.21
N TYR A 94 3.53 25.46 -10.55
CA TYR A 94 3.14 26.09 -11.83
C TYR A 94 3.83 27.44 -12.05
N LEU A 95 3.82 28.32 -11.04
CA LEU A 95 4.46 29.64 -11.13
C LEU A 95 5.98 29.54 -11.33
N ILE A 96 6.64 28.63 -10.62
CA ILE A 96 8.08 28.39 -10.76
C ILE A 96 8.42 27.95 -12.18
N VAL A 97 7.66 27.00 -12.75
CA VAL A 97 7.88 26.51 -14.13
C VAL A 97 7.60 27.59 -15.16
N ALA A 98 6.55 28.40 -14.97
CA ALA A 98 6.26 29.52 -15.85
C ALA A 98 7.39 30.57 -15.82
N TYR A 99 7.95 30.86 -14.64
CA TYR A 99 9.06 31.79 -14.49
C TYR A 99 10.33 31.27 -15.15
N THR A 100 10.74 30.03 -14.87
CA THR A 100 11.95 29.43 -15.48
C THR A 100 11.84 29.28 -17.00
N SER A 101 10.61 29.16 -17.51
CA SER A 101 10.32 29.14 -18.95
C SER A 101 10.16 30.52 -19.59
N ASN A 102 10.41 31.61 -18.84
CA ASN A 102 10.25 33.00 -19.26
C ASN A 102 8.83 33.34 -19.78
N LYS A 103 7.80 32.72 -19.19
CA LYS A 103 6.37 32.93 -19.52
C LYS A 103 5.71 33.93 -18.56
N THR A 104 6.13 35.19 -18.63
CA THR A 104 5.62 36.27 -17.78
C THR A 104 4.15 36.60 -18.04
N ASP A 105 3.68 36.39 -19.27
CA ASP A 105 2.27 36.46 -19.64
C ASP A 105 1.41 35.48 -18.82
N LYS A 106 1.90 34.24 -18.64
CA LYS A 106 1.22 33.20 -17.87
C LYS A 106 1.22 33.44 -16.37
N ILE A 107 2.30 34.03 -15.85
CA ILE A 107 2.35 34.50 -14.46
C ILE A 107 1.30 35.61 -14.24
N THR A 108 1.22 36.57 -15.16
CA THR A 108 0.23 37.65 -15.09
C THR A 108 -1.20 37.10 -15.18
N GLU A 109 -1.44 36.15 -16.10
CA GLU A 109 -2.71 35.45 -16.25
C GLU A 109 -3.11 34.71 -14.95
N PHE A 110 -2.16 34.02 -14.32
CA PHE A 110 -2.36 33.32 -13.05
C PHE A 110 -2.89 34.25 -11.98
N PHE A 111 -2.18 35.36 -11.69
CA PHE A 111 -2.61 36.29 -10.65
C PHE A 111 -3.90 37.01 -11.03
N THR A 112 -4.11 37.34 -12.30
CA THR A 112 -5.38 37.96 -12.74
C THR A 112 -6.58 37.06 -12.46
N LYS A 113 -6.46 35.75 -12.72
CA LYS A 113 -7.55 34.79 -12.53
C LYS A 113 -7.74 34.35 -11.08
N LEU A 114 -6.65 34.20 -10.33
CA LEU A 114 -6.68 33.57 -9.00
C LEU A 114 -6.63 34.53 -7.83
N SER A 115 -6.25 35.80 -8.04
CA SER A 115 -6.19 36.78 -6.93
C SER A 115 -7.44 36.83 -6.04
N PRO A 116 -8.69 36.84 -6.57
CA PRO A 116 -9.88 36.94 -5.73
C PRO A 116 -9.99 35.80 -4.70
N GLU A 117 -9.52 34.61 -5.05
CA GLU A 117 -9.54 33.42 -4.20
C GLU A 117 -8.34 33.41 -3.25
N LEU A 118 -7.15 33.68 -3.79
CA LEU A 118 -5.87 33.59 -3.06
C LEU A 118 -5.70 34.71 -2.02
N VAL A 119 -6.35 35.86 -2.18
CA VAL A 119 -6.27 36.98 -1.21
C VAL A 119 -6.74 36.57 0.19
N SER A 120 -7.70 35.64 0.26
CA SER A 120 -8.21 35.12 1.54
C SER A 120 -7.22 34.21 2.29
N GLN A 121 -6.14 33.79 1.62
CA GLN A 121 -5.20 32.81 2.13
C GLN A 121 -3.88 33.48 2.53
N SER A 122 -3.56 33.43 3.81
CA SER A 122 -2.37 34.08 4.38
C SER A 122 -1.06 33.63 3.72
N GLU A 123 -0.98 32.38 3.28
CA GLU A 123 0.19 31.76 2.63
C GLU A 123 0.54 32.38 1.26
N TRP A 124 -0.40 33.10 0.64
CA TRP A 124 -0.21 33.76 -0.66
C TRP A 124 0.19 35.22 -0.56
N LYS A 125 0.14 35.81 0.65
CA LYS A 125 0.37 37.25 0.85
C LYS A 125 1.68 37.74 0.23
N GLU A 126 2.78 37.02 0.46
CA GLU A 126 4.10 37.36 -0.09
C GLU A 126 4.22 36.99 -1.58
N TRP A 127 3.45 36.01 -2.04
CA TRP A 127 3.45 35.55 -3.43
C TRP A 127 2.83 36.55 -4.40
N PHE A 128 1.97 37.48 -3.96
CA PHE A 128 1.50 38.59 -4.81
C PHE A 128 2.62 39.52 -5.28
N PHE A 129 3.78 39.52 -4.61
CA PHE A 129 4.96 40.25 -5.06
C PHE A 129 5.73 39.52 -6.17
N PHE A 130 5.50 38.22 -6.36
CA PHE A 130 6.25 37.37 -7.29
C PHE A 130 6.39 37.94 -8.71
N PRO A 131 5.32 38.47 -9.37
CA PRO A 131 5.44 39.02 -10.73
C PRO A 131 6.35 40.24 -10.85
N PHE A 132 6.59 40.93 -9.75
CA PHE A 132 7.40 42.16 -9.69
C PHE A 132 8.81 41.91 -9.16
N CYS A 133 9.10 40.69 -8.70
CA CYS A 133 10.39 40.30 -8.19
C CYS A 133 11.37 40.05 -9.36
N LYS A 134 12.53 40.71 -9.34
CA LYS A 134 13.56 40.52 -10.38
C LYS A 134 14.31 39.19 -10.27
N ASN A 135 14.51 38.71 -9.05
CA ASN A 135 15.24 37.48 -8.72
C ASN A 135 14.45 36.66 -7.67
N PRO A 136 13.27 36.13 -8.02
CA PRO A 136 12.46 35.33 -7.12
C PRO A 136 13.22 34.09 -6.58
N GLU A 137 14.19 33.56 -7.31
CA GLU A 137 15.03 32.44 -6.87
C GLU A 137 15.90 32.75 -5.63
N GLU A 138 16.21 34.01 -5.37
CA GLU A 138 16.98 34.45 -4.19
C GLU A 138 16.09 34.90 -3.04
N HIS A 139 14.80 35.15 -3.31
CA HIS A 139 13.88 35.67 -2.31
C HIS A 139 13.43 34.56 -1.35
N ALA A 140 13.57 34.78 -0.04
CA ALA A 140 13.33 33.77 1.00
C ALA A 140 11.95 33.09 0.92
N ALA A 141 10.92 33.82 0.49
CA ALA A 141 9.56 33.29 0.35
C ALA A 141 9.38 32.26 -0.78
N PHE A 142 10.25 32.28 -1.80
CA PHE A 142 10.09 31.48 -3.03
C PHE A 142 11.25 30.51 -3.26
N ALA A 143 12.45 30.85 -2.80
CA ALA A 143 13.70 30.15 -3.10
C ALA A 143 13.62 28.63 -2.91
N VAL A 144 12.97 28.15 -1.85
CA VAL A 144 12.81 26.70 -1.59
C VAL A 144 12.05 26.00 -2.72
N CYS A 145 11.04 26.64 -3.31
CA CYS A 145 10.22 26.08 -4.39
C CYS A 145 10.99 25.96 -5.72
N PHE A 146 12.08 26.70 -5.89
CA PHE A 146 12.99 26.57 -7.04
C PHE A 146 13.86 25.32 -6.97
N THR A 147 14.02 24.72 -5.78
CA THR A 147 14.87 23.55 -5.62
C THR A 147 14.23 22.30 -6.23
N LYS A 148 15.03 21.49 -6.94
CA LYS A 148 14.59 20.20 -7.45
C LYS A 148 14.12 19.27 -6.33
N GLN A 149 14.78 19.30 -5.17
CA GLN A 149 14.40 18.52 -4.00
C GLN A 149 12.97 18.81 -3.55
N TRP A 150 12.56 20.09 -3.50
CA TRP A 150 11.19 20.45 -3.13
C TRP A 150 10.18 19.95 -4.17
N GLN A 151 10.49 20.09 -5.47
CA GLN A 151 9.62 19.64 -6.56
C GLN A 151 9.44 18.11 -6.53
N ASP A 152 10.54 17.36 -6.37
CA ASP A 152 10.50 15.89 -6.28
C ASP A 152 9.71 15.46 -5.03
N THR A 153 9.92 16.14 -3.90
CA THR A 153 9.18 15.86 -2.64
C THR A 153 7.68 16.09 -2.82
N LEU A 154 7.28 17.21 -3.44
CA LEU A 154 5.87 17.50 -3.74
C LEU A 154 5.23 16.38 -4.56
N LEU A 155 5.90 15.94 -5.64
CA LEU A 155 5.36 14.92 -6.53
C LEU A 155 5.26 13.56 -5.83
N ILE A 156 6.24 13.20 -5.01
CA ILE A 156 6.19 11.97 -4.20
C ILE A 156 5.06 12.05 -3.17
N SER A 157 4.90 13.18 -2.47
CA SER A 157 3.80 13.38 -1.53
C SER A 157 2.44 13.27 -2.20
N LEU A 158 2.28 13.89 -3.38
CA LEU A 158 1.03 13.82 -4.15
C LEU A 158 0.76 12.39 -4.63
N HIS A 159 1.79 11.69 -5.10
CA HIS A 159 1.69 10.29 -5.52
C HIS A 159 1.25 9.40 -4.34
N ASN A 160 1.92 9.52 -3.19
CA ASN A 160 1.59 8.72 -2.02
C ASN A 160 0.18 9.02 -1.51
N PHE A 161 -0.20 10.29 -1.48
CA PHE A 161 -1.53 10.72 -1.07
C PHE A 161 -2.62 10.10 -1.97
N LEU A 162 -2.52 10.26 -3.29
CA LEU A 162 -3.46 9.67 -4.24
C LEU A 162 -3.47 8.13 -4.18
N SER A 163 -2.30 7.51 -3.99
CA SER A 163 -2.18 6.05 -3.84
C SER A 163 -2.97 5.55 -2.63
N THR A 164 -2.82 6.22 -1.48
CA THR A 164 -3.56 5.87 -0.26
C THR A 164 -5.05 6.05 -0.46
N ILE A 165 -5.48 7.16 -1.06
CA ILE A 165 -6.90 7.39 -1.36
C ILE A 165 -7.45 6.25 -2.22
N TYR A 166 -6.78 5.93 -3.34
CA TYR A 166 -7.25 4.89 -4.24
C TYR A 166 -7.29 3.49 -3.61
N GLN A 167 -6.41 3.21 -2.65
CA GLN A 167 -6.45 1.97 -1.89
C GLN A 167 -7.63 1.92 -0.91
N CYS A 168 -8.02 3.05 -0.35
CA CYS A 168 -9.14 3.15 0.59
C CYS A 168 -10.50 3.26 -0.11
N MET A 169 -10.55 3.55 -1.41
CA MET A 169 -11.82 3.64 -2.13
C MET A 169 -12.52 2.28 -2.23
N PRO A 170 -13.85 2.24 -2.05
CA PRO A 170 -14.62 1.01 -2.24
C PRO A 170 -14.51 0.58 -3.71
N GLN A 171 -13.95 -0.61 -3.94
CA GLN A 171 -13.85 -1.19 -5.28
C GLN A 171 -15.17 -1.81 -5.72
N PRO A 172 -15.50 -1.75 -7.03
CA PRO A 172 -16.70 -2.38 -7.56
C PRO A 172 -16.64 -3.90 -7.37
N ILE A 173 -17.81 -4.52 -7.16
CA ILE A 173 -17.93 -5.96 -6.86
C ILE A 173 -17.28 -6.80 -7.95
N ILE A 174 -17.46 -6.44 -9.23
CA ILE A 174 -16.86 -7.17 -10.36
C ILE A 174 -15.33 -7.20 -10.30
N ALA A 175 -14.71 -6.14 -9.79
CA ALA A 175 -13.27 -6.14 -9.55
C ALA A 175 -12.94 -7.14 -8.43
N LYS A 176 -13.68 -7.12 -7.31
CA LYS A 176 -13.38 -8.04 -6.21
C LYS A 176 -13.67 -9.51 -6.50
N ALA A 177 -14.67 -9.80 -7.34
CA ALA A 177 -15.23 -11.14 -7.54
C ALA A 177 -14.18 -12.22 -7.90
N GLU A 178 -13.23 -11.90 -8.78
CA GLU A 178 -12.18 -12.85 -9.17
C GLU A 178 -11.21 -13.12 -8.00
N SER A 179 -10.75 -12.04 -7.34
CA SER A 179 -9.83 -12.15 -6.20
C SER A 179 -10.46 -12.86 -5.00
N GLU A 180 -11.74 -12.59 -4.72
CA GLU A 180 -12.52 -13.25 -3.67
C GLU A 180 -12.75 -14.73 -4.02
N GLY A 181 -13.04 -15.05 -5.29
CA GLY A 181 -13.17 -16.44 -5.74
C GLY A 181 -11.87 -17.25 -5.58
N CYS A 182 -10.72 -16.65 -5.89
CA CYS A 182 -9.41 -17.28 -5.68
C CYS A 182 -9.11 -17.48 -4.18
N LEU A 183 -9.41 -16.49 -3.35
CA LEU A 183 -9.24 -16.58 -1.90
C LEU A 183 -10.13 -17.68 -1.30
N ILE A 184 -11.40 -17.75 -1.70
CA ILE A 184 -12.33 -18.78 -1.26
C ILE A 184 -11.80 -20.18 -1.60
N LYS A 185 -11.30 -20.39 -2.82
CA LYS A 185 -10.69 -21.67 -3.21
C LYS A 185 -9.50 -22.04 -2.34
N LYS A 186 -8.57 -21.11 -2.10
CA LYS A 186 -7.41 -21.36 -1.21
C LYS A 186 -7.85 -21.71 0.20
N LEU A 187 -8.81 -20.97 0.76
CA LEU A 187 -9.36 -21.23 2.09
C LEU A 187 -10.09 -22.58 2.16
N GLN A 188 -10.74 -23.01 1.08
CA GLN A 188 -11.37 -24.33 0.98
C GLN A 188 -10.32 -25.44 0.93
N GLU A 189 -9.26 -25.27 0.16
CA GLU A 189 -8.13 -26.20 0.09
C GLU A 189 -7.43 -26.35 1.44
N GLU A 190 -7.10 -25.25 2.11
CA GLU A 190 -6.53 -25.27 3.46
C GLU A 190 -7.47 -25.94 4.47
N ASN A 191 -8.77 -25.62 4.43
CA ASN A 191 -9.76 -26.29 5.28
C ASN A 191 -9.78 -27.80 5.03
N SER A 192 -9.72 -28.24 3.78
CA SER A 192 -9.68 -29.67 3.44
C SER A 192 -8.43 -30.36 3.98
N LEU A 193 -7.27 -29.68 3.89
CA LEU A 193 -6.00 -30.18 4.40
C LEU A 193 -6.01 -30.28 5.93
N LEU A 194 -6.52 -29.26 6.61
CA LEU A 194 -6.66 -29.25 8.07
C LEU A 194 -7.61 -30.34 8.55
N ARG A 195 -8.75 -30.54 7.87
CA ARG A 195 -9.68 -31.63 8.16
C ARG A 195 -9.03 -33.01 7.98
N SER A 196 -8.24 -33.19 6.93
CA SER A 196 -7.49 -34.44 6.69
C SER A 196 -6.42 -34.70 7.76
N LYS A 197 -5.67 -33.66 8.16
CA LYS A 197 -4.70 -33.74 9.26
C LYS A 197 -5.37 -34.08 10.59
N LEU A 198 -6.50 -33.43 10.91
CA LEU A 198 -7.29 -33.73 12.10
C LEU A 198 -7.79 -35.18 12.13
N ALA A 199 -8.28 -35.69 11.01
CA ALA A 199 -8.72 -37.08 10.90
C ALA A 199 -7.57 -38.06 11.14
N THR A 200 -6.40 -37.80 10.56
CA THR A 200 -5.19 -38.61 10.78
C THR A 200 -4.76 -38.63 12.25
N ILE A 201 -4.75 -37.48 12.91
CA ILE A 201 -4.38 -37.37 14.33
C ILE A 201 -5.40 -38.10 15.21
N GLN A 202 -6.70 -37.94 14.97
CA GLN A 202 -7.74 -38.68 15.69
C GLN A 202 -7.59 -40.19 15.52
N GLN A 203 -7.27 -40.66 14.31
CA GLN A 203 -7.07 -42.08 14.04
C GLN A 203 -5.81 -42.62 14.75
N GLN A 204 -4.72 -41.85 14.78
CA GLN A 204 -3.51 -42.19 15.55
C GLN A 204 -3.79 -42.28 17.05
N GLN A 205 -4.57 -41.34 17.59
CA GLN A 205 -4.95 -41.32 19.00
C GLN A 205 -5.84 -42.53 19.38
N TYR A 206 -6.78 -42.89 18.49
CA TYR A 206 -7.61 -44.09 18.67
C TYR A 206 -6.79 -45.39 18.61
N THR A 207 -5.74 -45.42 17.78
CA THR A 207 -4.83 -46.57 17.67
C THR A 207 -3.92 -46.70 18.89
N GLN A 208 -3.42 -45.58 19.45
CA GLN A 208 -2.66 -45.60 20.71
C GLN A 208 -3.49 -46.14 21.88
N LEU A 209 -4.76 -45.75 21.97
CA LEU A 209 -5.67 -46.24 23.02
C LEU A 209 -5.98 -47.74 22.92
N GLN A 210 -5.91 -48.35 21.73
CA GLN A 210 -6.11 -49.80 21.55
C GLN A 210 -4.83 -50.62 21.75
N SER A 211 -3.65 -50.02 21.56
CA SER A 211 -2.36 -50.67 21.84
C SER A 211 -2.02 -50.80 23.33
N ALA A 212 -2.73 -50.06 24.20
CA ALA A 212 -2.72 -50.27 25.64
C ALA A 212 -3.70 -51.40 26.00
N GLY A 213 -3.28 -52.64 25.81
CA GLY A 213 -4.04 -53.83 26.24
C GLY A 213 -4.26 -53.88 27.76
N PRO A 214 -5.26 -54.65 28.24
CA PRO A 214 -5.63 -54.73 29.64
C PRO A 214 -4.56 -55.51 30.41
N GLY A 215 -3.68 -54.81 31.14
CA GLY A 215 -2.62 -55.45 31.91
C GLY A 215 -2.03 -54.56 32.99
N SER A 216 -2.35 -54.93 34.24
CA SER A 216 -1.75 -54.48 35.49
C SER A 216 -2.18 -53.10 36.01
N GLY A 217 -3.09 -53.15 36.98
CA GLY A 217 -3.47 -51.99 37.78
C GLY A 217 -2.32 -51.49 38.65
N HIS A 218 -2.27 -50.17 38.80
CA HIS A 218 -1.90 -49.55 40.07
C HIS A 218 -2.95 -48.51 40.39
N HIS A 219 -3.77 -48.82 41.39
CA HIS A 219 -4.68 -47.86 41.99
C HIS A 219 -3.86 -46.74 42.62
N SER A 220 -4.13 -45.50 42.24
CA SER A 220 -3.90 -44.34 43.10
C SER A 220 -5.15 -43.47 43.01
N ARG A 221 -6.05 -43.73 43.94
CA ARG A 221 -7.23 -42.91 44.20
C ARG A 221 -6.77 -41.52 44.63
N LEU A 222 -7.27 -40.48 43.95
CA LEU A 222 -7.57 -39.20 44.57
C LEU A 222 -8.99 -38.81 44.18
N SER A 223 -9.86 -38.75 45.18
CA SER A 223 -11.26 -38.36 45.07
C SER A 223 -11.45 -36.86 45.32
N GLY A 224 -12.44 -36.27 44.64
CA GLY A 224 -13.16 -35.06 45.03
C GLY A 224 -12.78 -33.81 44.20
N GLY A 225 -13.69 -33.12 43.50
CA GLY A 225 -15.14 -33.30 43.36
C GLY A 225 -15.73 -32.35 42.28
N SER A 226 -16.79 -32.86 41.64
CA SER A 226 -18.06 -32.20 41.26
C SER A 226 -18.11 -30.95 40.36
N ALA A 227 -18.73 -31.13 39.18
CA ALA A 227 -19.95 -30.46 38.67
C ALA A 227 -19.85 -30.33 37.13
N GLY A 228 -20.74 -30.75 36.26
CA GLY A 228 -22.09 -31.33 36.34
C GLY A 228 -22.68 -31.11 34.93
N ALA A 229 -23.05 -32.18 34.23
CA ALA A 229 -23.84 -32.08 32.99
C ALA A 229 -24.59 -33.39 32.76
N ASP A 230 -25.88 -33.37 33.07
CA ASP A 230 -26.82 -34.48 32.95
C ASP A 230 -26.92 -34.99 31.50
N GLN A 231 -26.52 -36.24 31.30
CA GLN A 231 -26.98 -37.07 30.20
C GLN A 231 -28.26 -37.80 30.63
N ARG A 232 -29.38 -37.52 29.96
CA ARG A 232 -30.53 -38.44 29.94
C ARG A 232 -30.51 -39.27 28.66
N LEU A 233 -30.29 -40.57 28.85
CA LEU A 233 -30.40 -41.64 27.87
C LEU A 233 -31.88 -41.92 27.55
N THR A 234 -32.21 -42.12 26.28
CA THR A 234 -33.47 -42.74 25.83
C THR A 234 -33.18 -44.06 25.10
N ALA A 235 -34.06 -45.04 25.31
CA ALA A 235 -33.82 -46.48 25.24
C ALA A 235 -34.10 -47.15 23.87
N ASP A 236 -33.71 -46.54 22.75
CA ASP A 236 -33.74 -47.25 21.46
C ASP A 236 -32.51 -46.85 20.62
N GLY A 237 -31.54 -47.76 20.54
CA GLY A 237 -30.16 -47.54 20.10
C GLY A 237 -29.98 -47.22 18.61
N ARG A 238 -30.55 -46.12 18.12
CA ARG A 238 -30.25 -45.53 16.80
C ARG A 238 -29.97 -44.05 16.92
N ILE A 239 -28.72 -43.65 16.65
CA ILE A 239 -28.34 -42.26 16.38
C ILE A 239 -28.95 -41.87 15.03
N ARG A 240 -30.07 -41.14 15.04
CA ARG A 240 -30.53 -40.41 13.86
C ARG A 240 -29.74 -39.10 13.80
N TYR A 241 -28.92 -38.93 12.77
CA TYR A 241 -28.46 -37.61 12.37
C TYR A 241 -29.68 -36.87 11.80
N SER A 242 -30.14 -35.85 12.52
CA SER A 242 -31.13 -34.90 12.03
C SER A 242 -30.52 -34.09 10.89
N THR A 243 -30.80 -34.47 9.64
CA THR A 243 -30.61 -33.62 8.47
C THR A 243 -31.59 -32.45 8.57
N ARG A 244 -31.09 -31.28 8.98
CA ARG A 244 -31.84 -30.02 8.85
C ARG A 244 -31.80 -29.60 7.37
N PRO A 245 -32.94 -29.34 6.70
CA PRO A 245 -32.95 -28.98 5.30
C PRO A 245 -32.48 -27.54 5.08
N SER A 246 -31.83 -27.34 3.93
CA SER A 246 -31.42 -26.05 3.37
C SER A 246 -32.61 -25.11 3.15
N SER A 247 -32.50 -23.87 3.63
CA SER A 247 -33.26 -22.68 3.23
C SER A 247 -32.44 -21.51 3.79
N SER A 248 -31.78 -20.64 3.04
CA SER A 248 -32.21 -19.88 1.86
C SER A 248 -30.96 -19.43 1.08
N MET A 249 -31.02 -19.46 -0.26
CA MET A 249 -30.04 -18.74 -1.08
C MET A 249 -30.04 -17.26 -0.68
N LEU A 250 -28.90 -16.73 -0.24
CA LEU A 250 -28.74 -15.30 -0.07
C LEU A 250 -28.68 -14.67 -1.46
N SER A 251 -29.57 -13.71 -1.71
CA SER A 251 -29.54 -12.87 -2.90
C SER A 251 -28.28 -11.99 -2.88
N LEU A 252 -27.75 -11.65 -4.07
CA LEU A 252 -26.55 -10.82 -4.24
C LEU A 252 -26.60 -9.45 -3.53
N ASN A 253 -27.77 -9.04 -3.04
CA ASN A 253 -27.98 -7.79 -2.32
C ASN A 253 -27.71 -7.86 -0.79
N ASP A 254 -27.49 -9.04 -0.19
CA ASP A 254 -27.35 -9.20 1.27
C ASP A 254 -25.90 -9.31 1.78
N LEU A 255 -24.89 -9.05 0.92
CA LEU A 255 -23.48 -9.06 1.32
C LEU A 255 -23.06 -7.71 1.90
N GLN A 256 -23.09 -7.56 3.22
CA GLN A 256 -22.35 -6.46 3.87
C GLN A 256 -20.84 -6.76 3.87
N PRO A 257 -19.99 -5.79 3.48
CA PRO A 257 -18.54 -5.99 3.52
C PRO A 257 -18.05 -6.11 4.97
N PHE A 258 -17.28 -7.16 5.25
CA PHE A 258 -16.59 -7.33 6.53
C PHE A 258 -15.61 -6.16 6.75
N GLY A 259 -15.92 -5.30 7.72
CA GLY A 259 -15.03 -4.24 8.17
C GLY A 259 -13.88 -4.83 8.97
N ILE A 260 -12.70 -4.94 8.36
CA ILE A 260 -11.45 -5.17 9.08
C ILE A 260 -11.02 -3.80 9.63
N PRO A 261 -10.94 -3.57 10.95
CA PRO A 261 -10.48 -2.30 11.49
C PRO A 261 -9.01 -2.07 11.07
N PRO A 262 -8.64 -0.82 10.68
CA PRO A 262 -7.29 -0.52 10.24
C PRO A 262 -6.28 -0.73 11.39
N PRO A 263 -5.05 -1.19 11.10
CA PRO A 263 -4.01 -1.38 12.10
C PRO A 263 -3.68 -0.05 12.81
N THR A 264 -3.67 -0.07 14.13
CA THR A 264 -3.53 1.12 15.01
C THR A 264 -2.17 1.83 14.94
N HIS A 265 -1.17 1.28 14.23
CA HIS A 265 0.23 1.72 14.34
C HIS A 265 0.77 2.53 13.14
N ILE A 266 -0.03 2.76 12.09
CA ILE A 266 0.41 3.58 10.94
C ILE A 266 0.40 5.09 11.29
N VAL A 267 -0.33 5.48 12.34
CA VAL A 267 -0.56 6.87 12.73
C VAL A 267 0.71 7.53 13.32
N ASP A 268 1.56 6.76 14.00
CA ASP A 268 2.74 7.28 14.68
C ASP A 268 3.86 7.68 13.70
N ASP A 269 4.05 6.93 12.61
CA ASP A 269 5.11 7.19 11.62
C ASP A 269 4.87 8.50 10.84
N PHE A 270 3.60 8.83 10.56
CA PHE A 270 3.25 10.08 9.88
C PHE A 270 3.43 11.31 10.79
N TYR A 271 3.20 11.16 12.09
CA TYR A 271 3.37 12.25 13.05
C TYR A 271 4.85 12.57 13.29
N ILE A 272 5.71 11.53 13.28
CA ILE A 272 7.17 11.67 13.36
C ILE A 272 7.72 12.41 12.13
N ILE A 273 7.27 12.05 10.92
CA ILE A 273 7.68 12.72 9.67
C ILE A 273 7.26 14.19 9.65
N ALA A 274 6.06 14.51 10.16
CA ALA A 274 5.56 15.88 10.21
C ALA A 274 6.33 16.75 11.23
N GLN A 275 6.70 16.20 12.39
CA GLN A 275 7.50 16.95 13.39
C GLN A 275 8.98 17.12 12.97
N GLU A 276 9.57 16.16 12.29
CA GLU A 276 10.98 16.23 11.86
C GLU A 276 11.20 17.29 10.75
N SER A 277 10.17 17.55 9.93
CA SER A 277 10.21 18.64 8.93
C SER A 277 10.32 20.05 9.55
N ASN A 278 9.93 20.21 10.81
CA ASN A 278 9.95 21.50 11.51
C ASN A 278 11.25 21.76 12.30
N SER A 279 12.20 20.81 12.29
CA SER A 279 13.44 20.84 13.09
C SER A 279 14.71 20.61 12.27
N LEU A 280 14.68 21.05 11.00
CA LEU A 280 15.68 20.78 9.95
C LEU A 280 17.12 21.25 10.25
N GLY A 281 17.36 21.95 11.35
CA GLY A 281 18.70 22.39 11.76
C GLY A 281 19.55 21.33 12.49
N SER A 282 18.94 20.29 13.09
CA SER A 282 19.67 19.36 13.98
C SER A 282 19.57 17.88 13.58
N ALA A 283 18.77 17.51 12.58
CA ALA A 283 18.49 16.12 12.22
C ALA A 283 19.58 15.45 11.38
N ALA A 284 20.36 16.22 10.61
CA ALA A 284 21.41 15.68 9.74
C ALA A 284 22.53 14.95 10.51
N GLU A 285 22.79 15.33 11.76
CA GLU A 285 23.87 14.74 12.57
C GLU A 285 23.42 13.48 13.34
N SER A 286 22.14 13.38 13.67
CA SER A 286 21.57 12.24 14.43
C SER A 286 21.33 11.01 13.54
N GLN A 287 20.87 11.22 12.30
CA GLN A 287 20.66 10.13 11.33
C GLN A 287 22.00 9.45 10.93
N ALA A 288 23.10 10.20 10.91
CA ALA A 288 24.43 9.67 10.60
C ALA A 288 25.02 8.77 11.70
N ARG A 289 24.59 8.91 12.97
CA ARG A 289 25.02 8.05 14.09
C ARG A 289 24.21 6.75 14.17
N GLY A 290 22.90 6.80 13.88
CA GLY A 290 22.03 5.62 13.87
C GLY A 290 22.40 4.59 12.79
N LEU A 291 22.69 5.06 11.57
CA LEU A 291 23.09 4.19 10.45
C LEU A 291 24.44 3.50 10.69
N LYS A 292 25.40 4.17 11.36
CA LYS A 292 26.71 3.57 11.70
C LYS A 292 26.62 2.49 12.79
N SER A 293 25.62 2.58 13.66
CA SER A 293 25.33 1.55 14.68
C SER A 293 24.65 0.30 14.08
N LEU A 294 23.76 0.50 13.10
CA LEU A 294 23.07 -0.58 12.38
C LEU A 294 24.01 -1.40 11.48
N ILE A 295 24.96 -0.74 10.80
CA ILE A 295 25.93 -1.42 9.93
C ILE A 295 26.94 -2.26 10.73
N ARG A 296 27.21 -1.93 11.99
CA ARG A 296 28.11 -2.72 12.86
C ARG A 296 27.47 -4.02 13.36
N ASN A 297 26.14 -4.09 13.46
CA ASN A 297 25.43 -5.22 14.07
C ASN A 297 24.97 -6.32 13.10
N ILE A 298 25.11 -6.12 11.79
CA ILE A 298 24.72 -7.11 10.76
C ILE A 298 25.89 -8.07 10.41
N GLY A 299 27.08 -7.86 10.99
CA GLY A 299 28.29 -8.63 10.70
C GLY A 299 28.68 -9.72 11.70
N SER A 300 27.85 -10.08 12.70
CA SER A 300 28.25 -11.07 13.71
C SER A 300 27.08 -11.91 14.24
N GLY A 301 27.16 -13.23 14.01
CA GLY A 301 26.28 -14.28 14.56
C GLY A 301 25.09 -14.60 13.65
N GLY A 302 24.94 -15.77 13.04
CA GLY A 302 25.25 -17.12 13.50
C GLY A 302 23.91 -17.88 13.58
N SER A 303 23.48 -18.52 12.49
CA SER A 303 22.21 -19.27 12.40
C SER A 303 22.23 -20.54 13.26
N PRO A 304 21.11 -20.94 13.91
CA PRO A 304 21.01 -22.22 14.60
C PRO A 304 20.46 -23.30 13.65
N VAL A 305 21.18 -24.42 13.52
CA VAL A 305 20.65 -25.68 12.97
C VAL A 305 21.06 -26.83 13.90
N LEU A 306 20.05 -27.58 14.35
CA LEU A 306 20.13 -28.74 15.24
C LEU A 306 20.10 -30.03 14.40
N GLY A 307 21.04 -30.97 14.62
CA GLY A 307 20.88 -32.35 14.12
C GLY A 307 22.14 -33.18 13.83
N ARG A 308 22.87 -33.58 14.88
CA ARG A 308 23.64 -34.84 15.11
C ARG A 308 23.84 -35.82 13.91
N ARG A 309 25.10 -36.22 13.61
CA ARG A 309 25.74 -37.53 13.94
C ARG A 309 27.18 -37.63 13.39
N GLU A 310 27.95 -38.51 14.01
CA GLU A 310 29.41 -38.65 14.10
C GLU A 310 30.20 -39.10 12.85
N ALA A 311 31.52 -38.87 12.96
CA ALA A 311 32.62 -39.79 12.69
C ALA A 311 33.53 -39.52 11.47
N ALA A 312 34.79 -39.17 11.84
CA ALA A 312 36.01 -39.87 11.43
C ALA A 312 36.72 -39.53 10.09
N LEU A 313 37.99 -39.14 10.28
CA LEU A 313 39.19 -39.51 9.51
C LEU A 313 39.56 -38.73 8.22
N GLU A 314 40.67 -38.00 8.38
CA GLU A 314 41.97 -38.26 7.70
C GLU A 314 42.52 -37.30 6.62
N ARG A 315 43.77 -36.90 6.94
CA ARG A 315 44.97 -36.67 6.12
C ARG A 315 45.01 -35.62 4.99
N ASN A 316 45.93 -34.67 5.26
CA ASN A 316 47.09 -34.27 4.43
C ASN A 316 46.83 -33.65 3.05
N LYS A 317 47.52 -32.52 2.76
CA LYS A 317 48.85 -32.52 2.09
C LYS A 317 49.29 -31.10 1.63
N LYS A 318 50.48 -30.70 2.14
CA LYS A 318 51.56 -29.84 1.56
C LYS A 318 51.27 -28.36 1.21
N ARG A 319 51.95 -27.35 1.77
CA ARG A 319 53.39 -26.92 1.73
C ARG A 319 53.87 -26.29 0.40
N SER A 320 54.18 -24.98 0.50
CA SER A 320 55.44 -24.28 0.13
C SER A 320 55.63 -23.54 -1.20
N GLY A 321 56.23 -22.34 -1.08
CA GLY A 321 57.12 -21.63 -2.04
C GLY A 321 56.45 -20.48 -2.80
N SER A 322 56.74 -19.18 -2.66
CA SER A 322 57.96 -18.35 -2.48
C SER A 322 58.75 -18.00 -3.76
N VAL A 323 58.92 -16.67 -3.95
CA VAL A 323 59.94 -15.87 -4.68
C VAL A 323 59.81 -15.55 -6.19
N GLY A 324 59.87 -14.23 -6.47
CA GLY A 324 60.54 -13.60 -7.62
C GLY A 324 59.63 -12.71 -8.49
N SER A 325 60.02 -11.58 -9.08
CA SER A 325 61.19 -10.70 -9.04
C SER A 325 60.89 -9.48 -9.95
N ARG A 326 61.35 -8.29 -9.55
CA ARG A 326 61.77 -7.07 -10.31
C ARG A 326 61.19 -6.74 -11.71
N GLY A 327 60.93 -5.43 -11.91
CA GLY A 327 60.94 -4.78 -13.23
C GLY A 327 60.63 -3.29 -13.19
N ASN A 328 61.66 -2.46 -13.02
CA ASN A 328 61.65 -0.99 -13.03
C ASN A 328 61.73 -0.48 -14.49
N TRP A 329 60.94 0.52 -14.89
CA TRP A 329 61.20 1.33 -16.09
C TRP A 329 60.88 2.81 -15.82
N ILE A 330 61.83 3.64 -16.23
CA ILE A 330 62.00 5.09 -16.00
C ILE A 330 61.73 5.83 -17.33
N HIS A 331 61.44 7.13 -17.21
CA HIS A 331 61.48 8.21 -18.22
C HIS A 331 60.20 8.35 -19.07
N SER A 332 59.63 9.54 -19.26
CA SER A 332 60.22 10.89 -19.30
C SER A 332 59.44 11.95 -18.53
#